data_AF-A0A7W7PH10-F1
#
_entry.id   AF-A0A7W7PH10-F1
#
_cell.length_a   1.000
_cell.length_b   1.000
_cell.length_c   1.000
_cell.angle_alpha   90.00
_cell.angle_beta   90.00
_cell.angle_gamma   90.00
#
_symmetry.space_group_name_H-M   'P 1'
#
loop_
_entity.id
_entity.type
_entity.pdbx_description
1 polymer ?
#
loop_
_entity_poly.entity_id
_entity_poly.type
_entity_poly.pdbx_seq_one_letter_code
_entity_poly.pdbx_strand_id
1 'polypeptide(L)'
;MSKETTPDTPTRLLEAARAEFAQYGISGARVDRIAEQAAANKQRIYAYFGNKDQLFAAVLAQAYRDLSEQVPVPTTREGIEEYVGHVFDYHRRDNSLIRLLAWEGLHYGNKEIPGEAEREAYYTLKSEILSETLQIGSARKAGTLLMTLIGIASWPFVVEQQRRLMTGLAPDDEEGWDKLRTVLVAHGRAVIDTASPAVSLDAH
;
A
#
# COMPACT_ATOMS: atom_id res chain seq x y z
N MET A 1 -34.53 8.03 6.46
CA MET A 1 -33.95 7.90 5.10
C MET A 1 -32.77 8.85 5.03
N SER A 2 -31.56 8.32 5.15
CA SER A 2 -30.34 9.12 5.07
C SER A 2 -30.15 9.59 3.61
N LYS A 3 -29.95 10.89 3.40
CA LYS A 3 -29.55 11.42 2.09
C LYS A 3 -28.17 10.85 1.77
N GLU A 4 -28.08 9.96 0.78
CA GLU A 4 -26.81 9.67 0.12
C GLU A 4 -26.36 10.95 -0.59
N THR A 5 -25.44 11.68 0.03
CA THR A 5 -24.83 12.86 -0.58
C THR A 5 -23.93 12.36 -1.70
N THR A 6 -24.24 12.74 -2.96
CA THR A 6 -23.37 12.45 -4.08
C THR A 6 -21.96 13.00 -3.79
N PRO A 7 -20.90 12.19 -3.90
CA PRO A 7 -19.54 12.66 -3.64
C PRO A 7 -19.21 13.84 -4.56
N ASP A 8 -18.40 14.76 -4.05
CA ASP A 8 -18.00 15.95 -4.79
C ASP A 8 -17.15 15.58 -6.04
N THR A 9 -16.95 16.56 -6.94
CA THR A 9 -16.21 16.29 -8.18
C THR A 9 -14.77 15.83 -7.93
N PRO A 10 -13.99 16.44 -7.02
CA PRO A 10 -12.65 15.95 -6.67
C PRO A 10 -12.64 14.49 -6.20
N THR A 11 -13.57 14.09 -5.33
CA THR A 11 -13.65 12.70 -4.81
C THR A 11 -13.90 11.72 -5.94
N ARG A 12 -14.90 11.99 -6.80
CA ARG A 12 -15.20 11.13 -7.97
C ARG A 12 -14.02 11.02 -8.94
N LEU A 13 -13.29 12.11 -9.14
CA LEU A 13 -12.09 12.13 -9.98
C LEU A 13 -10.98 11.26 -9.40
N LEU A 14 -10.74 11.32 -8.09
CA LEU A 14 -9.73 10.49 -7.43
C LEU A 14 -10.11 9.01 -7.44
N GLU A 15 -11.38 8.66 -7.22
CA GLU A 15 -11.87 7.28 -7.30
C GLU A 15 -11.70 6.69 -8.72
N ALA A 16 -12.10 7.44 -9.75
CA ALA A 16 -11.90 7.02 -11.14
C ALA A 16 -10.40 6.90 -11.50
N ALA A 17 -9.59 7.86 -11.05
CA ALA A 17 -8.15 7.83 -11.26
C ALA A 17 -7.48 6.64 -10.56
N ARG A 18 -7.91 6.30 -9.33
CA ARG A 18 -7.45 5.13 -8.57
C ARG A 18 -7.65 3.84 -9.35
N ALA A 19 -8.84 3.63 -9.91
CA ALA A 19 -9.14 2.46 -10.74
C ALA A 19 -8.28 2.42 -12.02
N GLU A 20 -8.24 3.53 -12.77
CA GLU A 20 -7.47 3.64 -14.02
C GLU A 20 -5.97 3.38 -13.79
N PHE A 21 -5.36 4.02 -12.78
CA PHE A 21 -3.94 3.87 -12.50
C PHE A 21 -3.60 2.49 -11.94
N ALA A 22 -4.44 1.90 -11.08
CA ALA A 22 -4.20 0.54 -10.59
C ALA A 22 -4.24 -0.48 -11.75
N GLN A 23 -5.07 -0.24 -12.77
CA GLN A 23 -5.16 -1.14 -13.92
C GLN A 23 -4.04 -0.92 -14.94
N TYR A 24 -3.75 0.33 -15.32
CA TYR A 24 -2.91 0.64 -16.48
C TYR A 24 -1.57 1.31 -16.16
N GLY A 25 -1.31 1.63 -14.88
CA GLY A 25 -0.13 2.38 -14.44
C GLY A 25 -0.12 3.84 -14.92
N ILE A 26 0.87 4.61 -14.50
CA ILE A 26 0.98 6.06 -14.81
C ILE A 26 1.04 6.28 -16.31
N SER A 27 1.93 5.56 -17.00
CA SER A 27 2.16 5.73 -18.45
C SER A 27 0.93 5.31 -19.28
N GLY A 28 0.28 4.20 -18.92
CA GLY A 28 -0.87 3.65 -19.65
C GLY A 28 -2.21 4.30 -19.33
N ALA A 29 -2.32 4.98 -18.19
CA ALA A 29 -3.55 5.67 -17.79
C ALA A 29 -3.92 6.82 -18.74
N ARG A 30 -5.20 6.88 -19.07
CA ARG A 30 -5.81 7.89 -19.95
C ARG A 30 -6.71 8.82 -19.14
N VAL A 31 -6.34 10.10 -19.13
CA VAL A 31 -7.13 11.16 -18.48
C VAL A 31 -8.56 11.24 -19.03
N ASP A 32 -8.77 10.89 -20.30
CA ASP A 32 -10.11 10.87 -20.90
C ASP A 32 -11.02 9.81 -20.24
N ARG A 33 -10.48 8.59 -19.97
CA ARG A 33 -11.23 7.52 -19.29
C ARG A 33 -11.56 7.90 -17.85
N ILE A 34 -10.63 8.56 -17.16
CA ILE A 34 -10.84 9.07 -15.80
C ILE A 34 -11.98 10.09 -15.79
N ALA A 35 -11.96 11.05 -16.72
CA ALA A 35 -12.98 12.08 -16.82
C ALA A 35 -14.38 11.49 -17.11
N GLU A 36 -14.45 10.54 -18.05
CA GLU A 36 -15.68 9.83 -18.39
C GLU A 36 -16.24 9.04 -17.19
N GLN A 37 -15.42 8.21 -16.54
CA GLN A 37 -15.82 7.42 -15.39
C GLN A 37 -16.23 8.29 -14.18
N ALA A 38 -15.55 9.40 -13.97
CA ALA A 38 -15.91 10.37 -12.95
C ALA A 38 -17.11 11.24 -13.33
N ALA A 39 -17.65 11.11 -14.55
CA ALA A 39 -18.63 12.02 -15.16
C ALA A 39 -18.30 13.51 -14.92
N ALA A 40 -17.05 13.85 -15.24
CA ALA A 40 -16.48 15.19 -15.14
C ALA A 40 -15.80 15.58 -16.48
N ASN A 41 -15.60 16.87 -16.73
CA ASN A 41 -14.80 17.30 -17.88
C ASN A 41 -13.30 17.20 -17.54
N LYS A 42 -12.49 16.72 -18.48
CA LYS A 42 -11.01 16.69 -18.43
C LYS A 42 -10.38 17.99 -17.96
N GLN A 43 -10.93 19.15 -18.32
CA GLN A 43 -10.41 20.45 -17.86
C GLN A 43 -10.44 20.56 -16.32
N ARG A 44 -11.41 19.95 -15.64
CA ARG A 44 -11.46 19.92 -14.17
C ARG A 44 -10.32 19.12 -13.56
N ILE A 45 -9.87 18.05 -14.21
CA ILE A 45 -8.72 17.26 -13.73
C ILE A 45 -7.48 18.14 -13.65
N TYR A 46 -7.16 18.85 -14.73
CA TYR A 46 -6.01 19.75 -14.74
C TYR A 46 -6.19 20.96 -13.82
N ALA A 47 -7.43 21.46 -13.67
CA ALA A 47 -7.70 22.55 -12.73
C ALA A 47 -7.50 22.14 -11.26
N TYR A 48 -7.85 20.91 -10.87
CA TYR A 48 -7.70 20.43 -9.49
C TYR A 48 -6.31 19.87 -9.20
N PHE A 49 -5.72 19.15 -10.15
CA PHE A 49 -4.54 18.32 -9.89
C PHE A 49 -3.33 18.74 -10.74
N GLY A 50 -3.46 19.70 -11.66
CA GLY A 50 -2.36 20.19 -12.48
C GLY A 50 -2.00 19.26 -13.62
N ASN A 51 -1.34 18.13 -13.36
CA ASN A 51 -0.89 17.18 -14.38
C ASN A 51 -1.14 15.71 -13.96
N LYS A 52 -0.80 14.76 -14.83
CA LYS A 52 -1.06 13.33 -14.60
C LYS A 52 -0.26 12.77 -13.42
N ASP A 53 0.98 13.21 -13.24
CA ASP A 53 1.86 12.73 -12.16
C ASP A 53 1.39 13.26 -10.80
N GLN A 54 0.95 14.52 -10.76
CA GLN A 54 0.35 15.13 -9.57
C GLN A 54 -1.02 14.51 -9.24
N LEU A 55 -1.83 14.17 -10.24
CA LEU A 55 -3.05 13.38 -10.03
C LEU A 55 -2.72 11.99 -9.44
N PHE A 56 -1.71 11.30 -9.98
CA PHE A 56 -1.27 10.01 -9.44
C PHE A 56 -0.77 10.12 -7.99
N ALA A 57 0.03 11.15 -7.69
CA ALA A 57 0.49 11.42 -6.33
C ALA A 57 -0.66 11.70 -5.37
N ALA A 58 -1.68 12.45 -5.80
CA ALA A 58 -2.89 12.69 -5.00
C ALA A 58 -3.68 11.41 -4.74
N VAL A 59 -3.79 10.52 -5.74
CA VAL A 59 -4.41 9.18 -5.60
C VAL A 59 -3.64 8.32 -4.59
N LEU A 60 -2.31 8.27 -4.67
CA LEU A 60 -1.50 7.54 -3.69
C LEU A 60 -1.64 8.13 -2.29
N ALA A 61 -1.60 9.46 -2.16
CA ALA A 61 -1.78 10.12 -0.88
C ALA A 61 -3.14 9.78 -0.25
N GLN A 62 -4.21 9.68 -1.04
CA GLN A 62 -5.50 9.19 -0.55
C GLN A 62 -5.44 7.72 -0.13
N ALA A 63 -4.88 6.85 -0.96
CA ALA A 63 -4.78 5.43 -0.65
C ALA A 63 -3.93 5.15 0.63
N TYR A 64 -2.90 5.97 0.90
CA TYR A 64 -2.14 5.91 2.15
C TYR A 64 -2.95 6.38 3.36
N ARG A 65 -3.83 7.39 3.21
CA ARG A 65 -4.76 7.79 4.27
C ARG A 65 -5.74 6.66 4.57
N ASP A 66 -6.35 6.08 3.55
CA ASP A 66 -7.29 4.97 3.70
C ASP A 66 -6.64 3.77 4.39
N LEU A 67 -5.39 3.44 4.02
CA LEU A 67 -4.61 2.40 4.70
C LEU A 67 -4.37 2.76 6.17
N SER A 68 -3.94 3.99 6.47
CA SER A 68 -3.60 4.40 7.84
C SER A 68 -4.82 4.46 8.76
N GLU A 69 -6.01 4.76 8.22
CA GLU A 69 -7.28 4.72 8.94
C GLU A 69 -7.74 3.29 9.26
N GLN A 70 -7.55 2.35 8.33
CA GLN A 70 -8.01 0.96 8.50
C GLN A 70 -6.97 0.03 9.15
N VAL A 71 -5.69 0.33 8.95
CA VAL A 71 -4.53 -0.44 9.41
C VAL A 71 -3.53 0.53 10.03
N PRO A 72 -3.83 1.08 11.21
CA PRO A 72 -2.90 1.96 11.91
C PRO A 72 -1.61 1.23 12.23
N VAL A 73 -0.52 2.00 12.37
CA VAL A 73 0.77 1.46 12.80
C VAL A 73 0.62 0.95 14.23
N PRO A 74 0.85 -0.34 14.49
CA PRO A 74 0.68 -0.87 15.83
C PRO A 74 1.79 -0.36 16.74
N THR A 75 1.44 -0.05 17.99
CA THR A 75 2.36 0.47 19.02
C THR A 75 2.66 -0.56 20.12
N THR A 76 2.15 -1.78 19.99
CA THR A 76 2.45 -2.93 20.87
C THR A 76 3.11 -4.05 20.08
N ARG A 77 3.88 -4.90 20.77
CA ARG A 77 4.51 -6.07 20.16
C ARG A 77 3.48 -6.99 19.52
N GLU A 78 2.42 -7.32 20.26
CA GLU A 78 1.33 -8.18 19.78
C GLU A 78 0.65 -7.58 18.53
N GLY A 79 0.49 -6.25 18.50
CA GLY A 79 -0.07 -5.56 17.35
C GLY A 79 0.82 -5.66 16.12
N ILE A 80 2.15 -5.59 16.30
CA ILE A 80 3.12 -5.75 15.21
C ILE A 80 3.14 -7.20 14.71
N GLU A 81 3.02 -8.17 15.61
CA GLU A 81 2.91 -9.59 15.27
C GLU A 81 1.66 -9.91 14.44
N GLU A 82 0.57 -9.15 14.60
CA GLU A 82 -0.64 -9.23 13.76
C GLU A 82 -0.61 -8.32 12.53
N TYR A 83 0.40 -7.45 12.38
CA TYR A 83 0.42 -6.42 11.33
C TYR A 83 0.34 -7.01 9.92
N VAL A 84 1.03 -8.14 9.69
CA VAL A 84 0.97 -8.87 8.42
C VAL A 84 -0.47 -9.29 8.09
N GLY A 85 -1.23 -9.76 9.07
CA GLY A 85 -2.62 -10.15 8.91
C GLY A 85 -3.50 -8.95 8.55
N HIS A 86 -3.35 -7.83 9.27
CA HIS A 86 -4.13 -6.62 8.98
C HIS A 86 -3.85 -6.04 7.58
N VAL A 87 -2.58 -5.99 7.16
CA VAL A 87 -2.19 -5.52 5.81
C VAL A 87 -2.69 -6.49 4.74
N PHE A 88 -2.60 -7.79 5.00
CA PHE A 88 -3.15 -8.82 4.11
C PHE A 88 -4.67 -8.64 3.93
N ASP A 89 -5.41 -8.48 5.03
CA ASP A 89 -6.86 -8.32 4.99
C ASP A 89 -7.28 -7.05 4.23
N TYR A 90 -6.52 -5.96 4.39
CA TYR A 90 -6.72 -4.73 3.62
C TYR A 90 -6.58 -4.98 2.12
N HIS A 91 -5.50 -5.65 1.69
CA HIS A 91 -5.30 -5.95 0.27
C HIS A 91 -6.25 -7.01 -0.29
N ARG A 92 -6.73 -7.94 0.54
CA ARG A 92 -7.73 -8.94 0.14
C ARG A 92 -9.07 -8.31 -0.20
N ARG A 93 -9.44 -7.23 0.51
CA ARG A 93 -10.63 -6.42 0.21
C ARG A 93 -10.42 -5.56 -1.03
N ASP A 94 -9.27 -4.91 -1.12
CA ASP A 94 -8.93 -4.02 -2.22
C ASP A 94 -7.40 -3.95 -2.42
N ASN A 95 -6.92 -4.48 -3.54
CA ASN A 95 -5.50 -4.52 -3.86
C ASN A 95 -5.00 -3.29 -4.62
N SER A 96 -5.82 -2.26 -4.82
CA SER A 96 -5.43 -1.13 -5.67
C SER A 96 -4.19 -0.41 -5.13
N LEU A 97 -4.04 -0.26 -3.81
CA LEU A 97 -2.89 0.43 -3.22
C LEU A 97 -1.58 -0.26 -3.59
N ILE A 98 -1.48 -1.58 -3.41
CA ILE A 98 -0.25 -2.29 -3.71
C ILE A 98 0.03 -2.31 -5.22
N ARG A 99 -1.01 -2.34 -6.06
CA ARG A 99 -0.86 -2.18 -7.51
C ARG A 99 -0.33 -0.80 -7.90
N LEU A 100 -0.83 0.26 -7.26
CA LEU A 100 -0.34 1.63 -7.47
C LEU A 100 1.13 1.75 -7.07
N LEU A 101 1.53 1.17 -5.93
CA LEU A 101 2.94 1.17 -5.50
C LEU A 101 3.84 0.37 -6.45
N ALA A 102 3.37 -0.78 -6.94
CA ALA A 102 4.11 -1.53 -7.96
C ALA A 102 4.30 -0.70 -9.24
N TRP A 103 3.27 0.04 -9.68
CA TRP A 103 3.37 0.93 -10.84
C TRP A 103 4.28 2.14 -10.60
N GLU A 104 4.23 2.74 -9.41
CA GLU A 104 5.13 3.84 -9.02
C GLU A 104 6.59 3.36 -9.09
N GLY A 105 6.89 2.20 -8.51
CA GLY A 105 8.23 1.59 -8.54
C GLY A 105 8.71 1.27 -9.95
N LEU A 106 7.84 0.74 -10.82
CA LEU A 106 8.17 0.49 -12.23
C LEU A 106 8.38 1.79 -13.04
N HIS A 107 7.70 2.88 -12.67
CA HIS A 107 7.76 4.14 -13.40
C HIS A 107 8.97 5.00 -13.01
N TYR A 108 9.19 5.19 -11.71
CA TYR A 108 10.26 6.06 -11.19
C TYR A 108 11.57 5.30 -10.90
N GLY A 109 11.48 4.00 -10.55
CA GLY A 109 12.64 3.26 -10.08
C GLY A 109 13.21 3.87 -8.80
N ASN A 110 14.50 4.25 -8.83
CA ASN A 110 15.19 4.90 -7.71
C ASN A 110 15.33 6.43 -7.91
N LYS A 111 14.41 7.05 -8.63
CA LYS A 111 14.37 8.51 -8.84
C LYS A 111 13.41 9.16 -7.85
N GLU A 112 13.59 10.46 -7.64
CA GLU A 112 12.69 11.29 -6.85
C GLU A 112 11.24 11.17 -7.34
N ILE A 113 10.32 11.08 -6.39
CA ILE A 113 8.87 11.00 -6.63
C ILE A 113 8.15 12.29 -6.22
N PRO A 114 6.98 12.62 -6.78
CA PRO A 114 6.18 13.73 -6.29
C PRO A 114 5.78 13.53 -4.82
N GLY A 115 6.09 14.51 -3.96
CA GLY A 115 5.82 14.44 -2.52
C GLY A 115 6.76 13.52 -1.74
N GLU A 116 8.01 13.36 -2.22
CA GLU A 116 9.02 12.51 -1.59
C GLU A 116 9.27 12.88 -0.13
N ALA A 117 9.40 14.17 0.20
CA ALA A 117 9.66 14.63 1.56
C ALA A 117 8.55 14.24 2.55
N GLU A 118 7.27 14.39 2.15
CA GLU A 118 6.14 13.97 2.97
C GLU A 118 6.11 12.44 3.15
N ARG A 119 6.50 11.69 2.11
CA ARG A 119 6.55 10.23 2.16
C ARG A 119 7.71 9.72 3.02
N GLU A 120 8.87 10.37 2.95
CA GLU A 120 10.02 10.11 3.81
C GLU A 120 9.67 10.36 5.28
N ALA A 121 9.03 11.48 5.59
CA ALA A 121 8.57 11.79 6.94
C ALA A 121 7.58 10.72 7.45
N TYR A 122 6.64 10.29 6.60
CA TYR A 122 5.71 9.21 6.94
C TYR A 122 6.45 7.91 7.26
N TYR A 123 7.37 7.45 6.41
CA TYR A 123 8.13 6.21 6.66
C TYR A 123 9.03 6.30 7.88
N THR A 124 9.66 7.45 8.10
CA THR A 124 10.52 7.70 9.27
C THR A 124 9.72 7.49 10.55
N LEU A 125 8.56 8.14 10.67
CA LEU A 125 7.67 7.98 11.82
C LEU A 125 7.28 6.51 12.06
N LYS A 126 6.88 5.77 11.01
CA LYS A 126 6.53 4.34 11.16
C LYS A 126 7.71 3.52 11.68
N SER A 127 8.91 3.80 11.16
CA SER A 127 10.12 3.07 11.50
C SER A 127 10.64 3.38 12.90
N GLU A 128 10.46 4.62 13.38
CA GLU A 128 10.76 5.02 14.76
C GLU A 128 9.84 4.32 15.75
N ILE A 129 8.51 4.36 15.52
CA ILE A 129 7.52 3.64 16.34
C ILE A 129 7.88 2.16 16.42
N LEU A 130 8.14 1.53 15.27
CA LEU A 130 8.50 0.12 15.22
C LEU A 130 9.82 -0.18 15.96
N SER A 131 10.82 0.69 15.81
CA SER A 131 12.10 0.56 16.50
C SER A 131 11.95 0.64 18.02
N GLU A 132 11.11 1.55 18.51
CA GLU A 132 10.81 1.69 19.94
C GLU A 132 10.03 0.50 20.47
N THR A 133 8.92 0.11 19.82
CA THR A 133 8.05 -0.98 20.27
C THR A 133 8.76 -2.34 20.30
N LEU A 134 9.63 -2.62 19.33
CA LEU A 134 10.39 -3.88 19.28
C LEU A 134 11.79 -3.80 19.90
N GLN A 135 12.21 -2.63 20.38
CA GLN A 135 13.54 -2.40 20.96
C GLN A 135 14.68 -2.75 19.98
N ILE A 136 14.51 -2.43 18.69
CA ILE A 136 15.51 -2.69 17.63
C ILE A 136 16.70 -1.72 17.74
N GLY A 137 16.48 -0.52 18.30
CA GLY A 137 17.51 0.49 18.52
C GLY A 137 17.97 1.23 17.25
N SER A 138 17.28 1.04 16.12
CA SER A 138 17.57 1.74 14.86
C SER A 138 16.32 1.80 13.98
N ALA A 139 15.88 3.03 13.67
CA ALA A 139 14.79 3.28 12.73
C ALA A 139 15.08 2.69 11.35
N ARG A 140 16.33 2.72 10.88
CA ARG A 140 16.72 2.11 9.59
C ARG A 140 16.54 0.58 9.59
N LYS A 141 16.99 -0.09 10.65
CA LYS A 141 16.80 -1.55 10.78
C LYS A 141 15.32 -1.90 10.88
N ALA A 142 14.56 -1.14 11.68
CA ALA A 142 13.10 -1.27 11.77
C ALA A 142 12.41 -1.02 10.42
N GLY A 143 12.87 -0.06 9.62
CA GLY A 143 12.37 0.17 8.26
C GLY A 143 12.58 -1.02 7.33
N THR A 144 13.71 -1.71 7.46
CA THR A 144 13.98 -2.95 6.71
C THR A 144 13.05 -4.10 7.14
N LEU A 145 12.83 -4.24 8.45
CA LEU A 145 11.84 -5.18 8.99
C LEU A 145 10.43 -4.87 8.45
N LEU A 146 10.00 -3.61 8.54
CA LEU A 146 8.70 -3.17 8.05
C LEU A 146 8.51 -3.47 6.57
N MET A 147 9.54 -3.19 5.74
CA MET A 147 9.53 -3.52 4.32
C MET A 147 9.34 -5.03 4.10
N THR A 148 10.00 -5.87 4.91
CA THR A 148 9.87 -7.33 4.83
C THR A 148 8.47 -7.79 5.21
N LEU A 149 7.90 -7.27 6.30
CA LEU A 149 6.54 -7.60 6.75
C LEU A 149 5.49 -7.20 5.71
N ILE A 150 5.61 -6.01 5.12
CA ILE A 150 4.74 -5.56 4.02
C ILE A 150 4.92 -6.48 2.81
N GLY A 151 6.17 -6.85 2.47
CA GLY A 151 6.44 -7.79 1.38
C GLY A 151 5.72 -9.12 1.55
N ILE A 152 5.79 -9.72 2.75
CA ILE A 152 5.09 -10.96 3.09
C ILE A 152 3.57 -10.81 2.92
N ALA A 153 3.00 -9.72 3.45
CA ALA A 153 1.56 -9.48 3.43
C ALA A 153 1.03 -9.19 2.01
N SER A 154 1.78 -8.41 1.22
CA SER A 154 1.25 -7.76 0.02
C SER A 154 1.64 -8.45 -1.29
N TRP A 155 2.74 -9.22 -1.33
CA TRP A 155 3.23 -9.89 -2.55
C TRP A 155 2.17 -10.74 -3.28
N PRO A 156 1.34 -11.55 -2.59
CA PRO A 156 0.34 -12.39 -3.26
C PRO A 156 -0.71 -11.60 -4.08
N PHE A 157 -0.87 -10.29 -3.80
CA PHE A 157 -1.80 -9.40 -4.47
C PHE A 157 -1.18 -8.58 -5.60
N VAL A 158 0.15 -8.54 -5.71
CA VAL A 158 0.86 -7.95 -6.85
C VAL A 158 1.02 -8.97 -7.97
N VAL A 159 1.38 -10.19 -7.59
CA VAL A 159 1.66 -11.30 -8.51
C VAL A 159 0.58 -12.37 -8.45
N GLU A 160 -0.67 -11.97 -8.63
CA GLU A 160 -1.83 -12.87 -8.52
C GLU A 160 -1.70 -14.13 -9.38
N GLN A 161 -1.09 -14.00 -10.56
CA GLN A 161 -0.79 -15.13 -11.43
C GLN A 161 0.22 -16.09 -10.81
N GLN A 162 1.25 -15.61 -10.11
CA GLN A 162 2.23 -16.48 -9.43
C GLN A 162 1.57 -17.19 -8.26
N ARG A 163 0.83 -16.45 -7.41
CA ARG A 163 0.04 -17.03 -6.32
C ARG A 163 -0.85 -18.17 -6.84
N ARG A 164 -1.68 -17.88 -7.86
CA ARG A 164 -2.57 -18.89 -8.47
C ARG A 164 -1.82 -20.10 -9.01
N LEU A 165 -0.70 -19.89 -9.71
CA LEU A 165 0.09 -20.98 -10.31
C LEU A 165 0.83 -21.84 -9.27
N MET A 166 1.29 -21.24 -8.18
CA MET A 166 2.06 -21.93 -7.14
C MET A 166 1.18 -22.62 -6.11
N THR A 167 0.05 -22.02 -5.74
CA THR A 167 -0.78 -22.51 -4.63
C THR A 167 -2.11 -23.10 -5.08
N GLY A 168 -2.53 -22.87 -6.34
CA GLY A 168 -3.85 -23.25 -6.82
C GLY A 168 -5.02 -22.44 -6.23
N LEU A 169 -4.74 -21.45 -5.37
CA LEU A 169 -5.75 -20.72 -4.61
C LEU A 169 -6.70 -19.92 -5.53
N ALA A 170 -7.97 -20.31 -5.55
CA ALA A 170 -9.01 -19.64 -6.34
C ALA A 170 -9.50 -18.34 -5.67
N PRO A 171 -10.06 -17.37 -6.42
CA PRO A 171 -10.58 -16.13 -5.84
C PRO A 171 -11.72 -16.33 -4.82
N ASP A 172 -12.49 -17.40 -4.96
CA ASP A 172 -13.67 -17.76 -4.15
C ASP A 172 -13.40 -18.85 -3.08
N ASP A 173 -12.14 -19.27 -2.93
CA ASP A 173 -11.71 -20.25 -1.91
C ASP A 173 -11.41 -19.57 -0.57
N GLU A 174 -12.46 -19.22 0.19
CA GLU A 174 -12.35 -18.54 1.48
C GLU A 174 -11.50 -19.33 2.50
N GLU A 175 -11.65 -20.65 2.56
CA GLU A 175 -10.84 -21.49 3.45
C GLU A 175 -9.34 -21.45 3.08
N GLY A 176 -9.04 -21.46 1.79
CA GLY A 176 -7.67 -21.31 1.30
C GLY A 176 -7.08 -19.92 1.60
N TRP A 177 -7.88 -18.86 1.53
CA TRP A 177 -7.46 -17.50 1.90
C TRP A 177 -7.16 -17.40 3.40
N ASP A 178 -8.01 -17.98 4.26
CA ASP A 178 -7.79 -18.02 5.70
C ASP A 178 -6.50 -18.77 6.06
N LYS A 179 -6.26 -19.93 5.43
CA LYS A 179 -5.01 -20.69 5.62
C LYS A 179 -3.79 -19.89 5.18
N LEU A 180 -3.87 -19.23 4.03
CA LEU A 180 -2.77 -18.38 3.54
C LEU A 180 -2.50 -17.23 4.53
N ARG A 181 -3.54 -16.55 5.02
CA ARG A 181 -3.42 -15.51 6.05
C ARG A 181 -2.69 -16.03 7.29
N THR A 182 -3.11 -17.19 7.82
CA THR A 182 -2.47 -17.80 9.00
C THR A 182 -0.99 -18.09 8.78
N VAL A 183 -0.63 -18.65 7.62
CA VAL A 183 0.77 -18.95 7.27
C VAL A 183 1.60 -17.67 7.17
N LEU A 184 1.10 -16.63 6.49
CA LEU A 184 1.82 -15.37 6.33
C LEU A 184 2.01 -14.64 7.68
N VAL A 185 1.01 -14.64 8.55
CA VAL A 185 1.14 -14.11 9.92
C VAL A 185 2.22 -14.87 10.70
N ALA A 186 2.23 -16.19 10.64
CA ALA A 186 3.27 -16.99 11.29
C ALA A 186 4.69 -16.67 10.74
N HIS A 187 4.82 -16.46 9.43
CA HIS A 187 6.08 -16.00 8.82
C HIS A 187 6.49 -14.61 9.31
N GLY A 188 5.54 -13.67 9.41
CA GLY A 188 5.78 -12.33 9.96
C GLY A 188 6.33 -12.38 11.39
N ARG A 189 5.71 -13.18 12.25
CA ARG A 189 6.16 -13.40 13.63
C ARG A 189 7.59 -13.96 13.69
N ALA A 190 7.88 -14.99 12.89
CA ALA A 190 9.23 -15.54 12.82
C ALA A 190 10.28 -14.49 12.40
N VAL A 191 9.96 -13.63 11.42
CA VAL A 191 10.84 -12.53 11.01
C VAL A 191 11.06 -11.54 12.16
N ILE A 192 10.00 -11.16 12.88
CA ILE A 192 10.08 -10.26 14.05
C ILE A 192 11.00 -10.84 15.13
N ASP A 193 10.88 -12.13 15.42
CA ASP A 193 11.71 -12.81 16.43
C ASP A 193 13.19 -12.80 16.03
N THR A 194 13.49 -12.97 14.74
CA THR A 194 14.87 -12.91 14.23
C THR A 194 15.42 -11.49 14.07
N ALA A 195 14.57 -10.46 14.08
CA ALA A 195 14.96 -9.06 13.89
C ALA A 195 15.59 -8.42 15.15
N SER A 196 15.81 -9.20 16.21
CA SER A 196 16.60 -8.81 17.38
C SER A 196 18.01 -8.33 16.98
N PRO A 197 18.71 -7.52 17.81
CA PRO A 197 19.77 -6.59 17.39
C PRO A 197 21.06 -7.19 16.76
N ALA A 198 21.11 -8.50 16.54
CA ALA A 198 22.30 -9.23 16.10
C ALA A 198 22.65 -9.08 14.61
N VAL A 199 21.76 -8.58 13.75
CA VAL A 199 22.04 -8.43 12.31
C VAL A 199 22.21 -6.95 11.96
N SER A 200 23.46 -6.52 11.89
CA SER A 200 23.83 -5.19 11.42
C SER A 200 23.78 -5.13 9.89
N LEU A 201 23.06 -4.15 9.35
CA LEU A 201 23.20 -3.70 7.95
C LEU A 201 24.18 -2.51 7.84
N ASP A 202 24.92 -2.21 8.91
CA ASP A 202 25.95 -1.20 8.87
C ASP A 202 27.14 -1.78 8.10
N ALA A 203 27.25 -1.40 6.83
CA ALA A 203 28.49 -1.53 6.08
C ALA A 203 29.53 -0.58 6.68
N HIS A 204 30.77 -1.07 6.79
CA HIS A 204 31.96 -0.29 7.11
C HIS A 204 32.14 0.92 6.19
#